data_AF-A0AA41H5N0-F1
#
_entry.id   AF-A0AA41H5N0-F1
#
_cell.length_a   1.000
_cell.length_b   1.000
_cell.length_c   1.000
_cell.angle_alpha   90.00
_cell.angle_beta   90.00
_cell.angle_gamma   90.00
#
_symmetry.space_group_name_H-M   'P 1'
#
loop_
_entity.id
_entity.type
_entity.pdbx_description
1 polymer ?
#
loop_
_entity_poly.entity_id
_entity_poly.type
_entity_poly.pdbx_seq_one_letter_code
_entity_poly.pdbx_strand_id
1 'polypeptide(L)'
;MISPFEQRRLKDAKGLLFVYQFGWLRTAELGKLMWPDSPDNRHAADRLARSWIERQLVIVRDLPGGAGRALVLATAGVRLLAENGIKSGSGKGIGQTNDDGWLPPASWRHDLIAHGVLCELHRRGYHVYPEMELRRRAEGYPKIPDGFAVKDGEGIYLEVENARKSGYEMRKLADALSIVASGQAASIAGFTPNAAMVAFLPSAIDERGYNLSHQTRVRNAIQGVAKNDLSIYWAECKLLGSAGVGQVDIQKELICTDRASRVLKILDAWGWHPHQDDGKYSSYNKHIAHVWEDDHGWCYSVNTFDGQLVEANHSATITEAKQAAASVLARIEQPGRTRSAAT
;
A
#
# COMPACT_ATOMS: atom_id res chain seq x y z
N MET A 1 37.71 5.06 -24.08
CA MET A 1 37.80 5.11 -22.61
C MET A 1 37.17 6.41 -22.13
N ILE A 2 36.23 6.35 -21.18
CA ILE A 2 35.59 7.54 -20.61
C ILE A 2 36.55 8.18 -19.60
N SER A 3 36.84 9.47 -19.74
CA SER A 3 37.75 10.17 -18.82
C SER A 3 37.21 10.18 -17.38
N PRO A 4 38.06 10.29 -16.35
CA PRO A 4 37.60 10.39 -14.95
C PRO A 4 36.62 11.55 -14.73
N PHE A 5 36.81 12.66 -15.45
CA PHE A 5 35.90 13.80 -15.42
C PHE A 5 34.51 13.45 -15.96
N GLU A 6 34.47 12.76 -17.10
CA GLU A 6 33.21 12.36 -17.73
C GLU A 6 32.48 11.29 -16.90
N GLN A 7 33.20 10.35 -16.28
CA GLN A 7 32.61 9.41 -15.33
C GLN A 7 31.96 10.11 -14.12
N ARG A 8 32.63 11.12 -13.56
CA ARG A 8 32.07 11.93 -12.46
C ARG A 8 30.82 12.68 -12.92
N ARG A 9 30.87 13.31 -14.09
CA ARG A 9 29.74 14.04 -14.67
C ARG A 9 28.52 13.14 -14.86
N LEU A 10 28.69 11.96 -15.46
CA LEU A 10 27.60 10.99 -15.66
C LEU A 10 27.01 10.50 -14.33
N LYS A 11 27.86 10.26 -13.33
CA LYS A 11 27.44 9.88 -11.98
C LYS A 11 26.66 10.99 -11.29
N ASP A 12 27.10 12.24 -11.44
CA ASP A 12 26.39 13.41 -10.93
C ASP A 12 25.02 13.54 -11.60
N ALA A 13 24.96 13.46 -12.93
CA ALA A 13 23.72 13.53 -13.69
C ALA A 13 22.72 12.43 -13.26
N LYS A 14 23.18 11.19 -13.12
CA LYS A 14 22.34 10.07 -12.64
C LYS A 14 21.76 10.34 -11.25
N GLY A 15 22.59 10.80 -10.32
CA GLY A 15 22.14 11.07 -8.95
C GLY A 15 21.19 12.28 -8.85
N LEU A 16 21.47 13.35 -9.59
CA LEU A 16 20.61 14.53 -9.65
C LEU A 16 19.28 14.24 -10.34
N LEU A 17 19.26 13.32 -11.31
CA LEU A 17 18.03 12.83 -11.92
C LEU A 17 17.14 12.17 -10.88
N PHE A 18 17.67 11.32 -9.99
CA PHE A 18 16.89 10.75 -8.89
C PHE A 18 16.34 11.84 -7.96
N VAL A 19 17.15 12.83 -7.57
CA VAL A 19 16.68 13.95 -6.75
C VAL A 19 15.52 14.67 -7.43
N TYR A 20 15.60 14.89 -8.75
CA TYR A 20 14.53 15.52 -9.52
C TYR A 20 13.27 14.65 -9.64
N GLN A 21 13.44 13.36 -9.91
CA GLN A 21 12.34 12.40 -10.06
C GLN A 21 11.49 12.33 -8.79
N PHE A 22 12.15 12.15 -7.64
CA PHE A 22 11.52 12.13 -6.32
C PHE A 22 11.13 13.53 -5.80
N GLY A 23 11.55 14.60 -6.49
CA GLY A 23 11.42 15.99 -6.05
C GLY A 23 12.48 16.36 -5.01
N TRP A 24 12.69 15.50 -4.01
CA TRP A 24 13.75 15.63 -3.02
C TRP A 24 14.13 14.26 -2.44
N LEU A 25 15.37 14.12 -1.96
CA LEU A 25 15.85 12.88 -1.34
C LEU A 25 16.80 13.20 -0.18
N ARG A 26 16.90 12.33 0.82
CA ARG A 26 18.04 12.37 1.75
C ARG A 26 19.15 11.48 1.20
N THR A 27 20.34 11.58 1.79
CA THR A 27 21.48 10.74 1.39
C THR A 27 21.23 9.25 1.66
N ALA A 28 20.38 8.92 2.64
CA ALA A 28 19.97 7.54 2.91
C ALA A 28 19.21 6.91 1.74
N GLU A 29 18.21 7.60 1.18
CA GLU A 29 17.47 7.12 0.00
C GLU A 29 18.35 7.14 -1.25
N LEU A 30 19.07 8.25 -1.48
CA LEU A 30 19.95 8.40 -2.64
C LEU A 30 21.00 7.29 -2.70
N GLY A 31 21.54 6.87 -1.55
CA GLY A 31 22.47 5.74 -1.45
C GLY A 31 21.86 4.46 -2.01
N LYS A 32 20.64 4.10 -1.55
CA LYS A 32 19.92 2.89 -2.00
C LYS A 32 19.64 2.90 -3.51
N LEU A 33 19.42 4.08 -4.11
CA LEU A 33 19.19 4.22 -5.55
C LEU A 33 20.48 4.15 -6.38
N MET A 34 21.56 4.81 -5.92
CA MET A 34 22.82 4.90 -6.66
C MET A 34 23.68 3.63 -6.53
N TRP A 35 23.65 2.98 -5.38
CA TRP A 35 24.44 1.78 -5.07
C TRP A 35 23.58 0.73 -4.36
N PRO A 36 22.61 0.12 -5.06
CA PRO A 36 21.66 -0.81 -4.47
C PRO A 36 22.34 -2.00 -3.79
N ASP A 37 23.47 -2.49 -4.30
CA ASP A 37 24.12 -3.68 -3.74
C ASP A 37 25.21 -3.38 -2.70
N SER A 38 25.52 -2.11 -2.46
CA SER A 38 26.61 -1.73 -1.55
C SER A 38 26.13 -1.58 -0.10
N PRO A 39 26.81 -2.17 0.89
CA PRO A 39 26.54 -1.90 2.31
C PRO A 39 26.93 -0.46 2.71
N ASP A 40 27.91 0.14 2.03
CA ASP A 40 28.40 1.51 2.27
C ASP A 40 27.66 2.58 1.45
N ASN A 41 26.49 2.24 0.91
CA ASN A 41 25.73 3.10 0.00
C ASN A 41 25.48 4.50 0.57
N ARG A 42 25.18 4.61 1.87
CA ARG A 42 24.94 5.88 2.56
C ARG A 42 26.21 6.72 2.65
N HIS A 43 27.34 6.12 3.03
CA HIS A 43 28.61 6.84 3.08
C HIS A 43 29.06 7.34 1.70
N ALA A 44 28.83 6.54 0.66
CA ALA A 44 29.08 6.97 -0.71
C ALA A 44 28.17 8.15 -1.12
N ALA A 45 26.89 8.11 -0.74
CA ALA A 45 25.94 9.20 -0.98
C ALA A 45 26.32 10.48 -0.21
N ASP A 46 26.75 10.37 1.04
CA ASP A 46 27.19 11.52 1.85
C ASP A 46 28.42 12.22 1.26
N ARG A 47 29.37 11.47 0.68
CA ARG A 47 30.52 12.04 -0.04
C ARG A 47 30.09 12.75 -1.32
N LEU A 48 29.18 12.13 -2.08
CA LEU A 48 28.64 12.70 -3.31
C LEU A 48 27.87 14.00 -3.03
N ALA A 49 26.98 13.97 -2.04
CA ALA A 49 26.18 15.12 -1.63
C ALA A 49 27.04 16.28 -1.14
N ARG A 50 28.11 16.04 -0.36
CA ARG A 50 29.07 17.09 0.01
C ARG A 50 29.63 17.83 -1.20
N SER A 51 30.08 17.08 -2.21
CA SER A 51 30.57 17.69 -3.45
C SER A 51 29.47 18.42 -4.24
N TRP A 52 28.23 17.95 -4.21
CA TRP A 52 27.12 18.66 -4.84
C TRP A 52 26.78 19.98 -4.13
N ILE A 53 26.86 20.00 -2.81
CA ILE A 53 26.63 21.20 -1.98
C ILE A 53 27.71 22.25 -2.26
N GLU A 54 28.99 21.85 -2.24
CA GLU A 54 30.12 22.75 -2.55
C GLU A 54 30.00 23.39 -3.94
N ARG A 55 29.49 22.64 -4.92
CA ARG A 55 29.25 23.10 -6.29
C ARG A 55 27.85 23.69 -6.51
N GLN A 56 27.05 23.83 -5.45
CA GLN A 56 25.70 24.38 -5.49
C GLN A 56 24.74 23.69 -6.47
N LEU A 57 24.93 22.39 -6.72
CA LEU A 57 24.06 21.59 -7.59
C LEU A 57 22.74 21.21 -6.91
N VAL A 58 22.74 21.22 -5.58
CA VAL A 58 21.57 20.97 -4.73
C VAL A 58 21.46 22.04 -3.67
N ILE A 59 20.23 22.32 -3.25
CA ILE A 59 19.89 23.08 -2.05
C ILE A 59 19.65 22.07 -0.93
N VAL A 60 20.16 22.37 0.27
CA VAL A 60 19.96 21.54 1.46
C VAL A 60 18.89 22.17 2.33
N ARG A 61 17.93 21.35 2.76
CA ARG A 61 16.84 21.77 3.65
C ARG A 61 16.74 20.82 4.84
N ASP A 62 16.68 21.35 6.05
CA ASP A 62 16.52 20.53 7.25
C ASP A 62 15.07 20.06 7.38
N LEU A 63 14.88 18.76 7.65
CA LEU A 63 13.58 18.19 7.90
C LEU A 63 13.24 18.27 9.41
N PRO A 64 11.97 18.50 9.77
CA PRO A 64 11.55 18.62 11.16
C PRO A 64 11.85 17.38 12.00
N GLY A 65 12.02 17.60 13.31
CA GLY A 65 12.19 16.52 14.29
C GLY A 65 13.47 15.70 14.10
N GLY A 66 14.53 16.28 13.53
CA GLY A 66 15.80 15.59 13.32
C GLY A 66 15.74 14.51 12.23
N ALA A 67 14.77 14.58 11.31
CA ALA A 67 14.59 13.60 10.24
C ALA A 67 15.69 13.63 9.14
N GLY A 68 16.70 14.48 9.32
CA GLY A 68 17.85 14.64 8.43
C GLY A 68 17.68 15.80 7.46
N ARG A 69 18.37 15.73 6.33
CA ARG A 69 18.46 16.81 5.34
C ARG A 69 17.92 16.35 4.00
N ALA A 70 16.96 17.09 3.47
CA ALA A 70 16.46 16.95 2.11
C ALA A 70 17.42 17.67 1.14
N LEU A 71 17.88 16.92 0.14
CA LEU A 71 18.57 17.45 -1.03
C LEU A 71 17.52 17.77 -2.09
N VAL A 72 17.53 19.01 -2.56
CA VAL A 72 16.58 19.53 -3.54
C VAL A 72 17.36 20.07 -4.73
N LEU A 73 16.90 19.84 -5.96
CA LEU A 73 17.65 20.24 -7.15
C LEU A 73 17.79 21.78 -7.23
N ALA A 74 19.03 22.28 -7.36
CA ALA A 74 19.31 23.70 -7.55
C ALA A 74 19.39 24.07 -9.03
N THR A 75 19.38 25.38 -9.35
CA THR A 75 19.51 25.87 -10.73
C THR A 75 20.79 25.38 -11.42
N ALA A 76 21.92 25.30 -10.71
CA ALA A 76 23.16 24.75 -11.29
C ALA A 76 23.04 23.25 -11.58
N GLY A 77 22.34 22.49 -10.74
CA GLY A 77 22.03 21.08 -10.99
C GLY A 77 21.11 20.90 -12.21
N VAL A 78 20.12 21.77 -12.39
CA VAL A 78 19.27 21.79 -13.60
C VAL A 78 20.11 22.00 -14.86
N ARG A 79 21.06 22.94 -14.84
CA ARG A 79 21.98 23.19 -15.97
C ARG A 79 22.83 21.95 -16.28
N LEU A 80 23.40 21.30 -15.26
CA LEU A 80 24.16 20.07 -15.46
C LEU A 80 23.27 18.96 -16.07
N LEU A 81 22.02 18.80 -15.62
CA LEU A 81 21.10 17.84 -16.24
C LEU A 81 20.80 18.20 -17.70
N ALA A 82 20.61 19.48 -18.02
CA ALA A 82 20.38 19.93 -19.39
C ALA A 82 21.58 19.66 -20.32
N GLU A 83 22.81 19.83 -19.83
CA GLU A 83 24.03 19.46 -20.57
C GLU A 83 24.11 17.95 -20.90
N ASN A 84 23.35 17.12 -20.17
CA ASN A 84 23.22 15.69 -20.39
C ASN A 84 21.89 15.33 -21.11
N GLY A 85 21.21 16.31 -21.71
CA GLY A 85 19.98 16.11 -22.47
C GLY A 85 18.73 15.84 -21.60
N ILE A 86 18.81 16.08 -20.30
CA ILE A 86 17.73 15.81 -19.35
C ILE A 86 17.02 17.13 -19.01
N LYS A 87 15.78 17.29 -19.50
CA LYS A 87 14.91 18.40 -19.11
C LYS A 87 14.48 18.24 -17.65
N SER A 88 14.74 19.25 -16.83
CA SER A 88 14.38 19.26 -15.41
C SER A 88 13.98 20.66 -14.94
N GLY A 89 13.51 20.76 -13.69
CA GLY A 89 13.13 22.01 -13.05
C GLY A 89 13.77 22.14 -11.66
N SER A 90 13.98 23.37 -11.22
CA SER A 90 14.51 23.64 -9.88
C SER A 90 13.49 23.25 -8.82
N GLY A 91 13.95 22.61 -7.74
CA GLY A 91 13.10 22.26 -6.61
C GLY A 91 12.93 23.40 -5.59
N LYS A 92 13.35 24.64 -5.90
CA LYS A 92 13.21 25.80 -5.00
C LYS A 92 11.77 26.00 -4.49
N GLY A 93 10.77 25.59 -5.26
CA GLY A 93 9.35 25.65 -4.89
C GLY A 93 8.83 24.49 -4.04
N ILE A 94 9.68 23.54 -3.64
CA ILE A 94 9.29 22.47 -2.72
C ILE A 94 9.26 23.02 -1.30
N GLY A 95 8.10 22.93 -0.66
CA GLY A 95 7.85 23.50 0.66
C GLY A 95 7.53 25.00 0.60
N GLN A 96 7.62 25.67 1.75
CA GLN A 96 7.36 27.09 1.89
C GLN A 96 8.56 27.74 2.60
N THR A 97 8.93 28.96 2.21
CA THR A 97 9.95 29.74 2.92
C THR A 97 9.26 30.96 3.53
N ASN A 98 9.39 31.13 4.84
CA ASN A 98 8.90 32.27 5.62
C ASN A 98 10.06 32.92 6.40
N ASP A 99 9.75 33.91 7.24
CA ASP A 99 10.74 34.64 8.04
C ASP A 99 11.48 33.72 9.04
N ASP A 100 10.82 32.65 9.50
CA ASP A 100 11.39 31.65 10.41
C ASP A 100 12.20 30.56 9.69
N GLY A 101 12.31 30.62 8.37
CA GLY A 101 13.09 29.72 7.55
C GLY A 101 12.26 28.89 6.57
N TRP A 102 12.69 27.64 6.33
CA TRP A 102 12.02 26.76 5.39
C TRP A 102 11.18 25.71 6.10
N LEU A 103 9.95 25.55 5.64
CA LEU A 103 9.02 24.51 6.06
C LEU A 103 8.83 23.51 4.92
N PRO A 104 8.94 22.19 5.19
CA PRO A 104 8.65 21.18 4.19
C PRO A 104 7.16 21.17 3.81
N PRO A 105 6.80 20.54 2.67
CA PRO A 105 5.40 20.24 2.37
C PRO A 105 4.74 19.46 3.51
N ALA A 106 3.44 19.68 3.75
CA ALA A 106 2.71 18.96 4.81
C ALA A 106 2.78 17.42 4.65
N SER A 107 2.97 16.93 3.43
CA SER A 107 3.12 15.52 3.10
C SER A 107 4.50 14.94 3.38
N TRP A 108 5.51 15.69 3.83
CA TRP A 108 6.90 15.20 3.82
C TRP A 108 7.14 13.87 4.53
N ARG A 109 6.39 13.56 5.60
CA ARG A 109 6.47 12.25 6.28
C ARG A 109 5.90 11.12 5.42
N HIS A 110 4.82 11.40 4.70
CA HIS A 110 4.21 10.51 3.71
C HIS A 110 5.21 10.22 2.59
N ASP A 111 5.79 11.28 2.03
CA ASP A 111 6.82 11.20 0.98
C ASP A 111 8.00 10.34 1.44
N LEU A 112 8.50 10.51 2.68
CA LEU A 112 9.61 9.69 3.20
C LEU A 112 9.28 8.19 3.24
N ILE A 113 8.04 7.82 3.58
CA ILE A 113 7.64 6.42 3.61
C ILE A 113 7.57 5.88 2.18
N ALA A 114 6.93 6.62 1.27
CA ALA A 114 6.86 6.25 -0.16
C ALA A 114 8.27 6.10 -0.75
N HIS A 115 9.15 7.09 -0.53
CA HIS A 115 10.53 7.08 -1.00
C HIS A 115 11.29 5.87 -0.46
N GLY A 116 11.15 5.57 0.82
CA GLY A 116 11.78 4.42 1.46
C GLY A 116 11.40 3.08 0.80
N VAL A 117 10.12 2.88 0.54
CA VAL A 117 9.59 1.67 -0.11
C VAL A 117 10.02 1.59 -1.58
N LEU A 118 9.94 2.69 -2.33
CA LEU A 118 10.41 2.72 -3.72
C LEU A 118 11.91 2.46 -3.81
N CYS A 119 12.72 2.98 -2.89
CA CYS A 119 14.15 2.66 -2.84
C CYS A 119 14.41 1.18 -2.58
N GLU A 120 13.61 0.53 -1.73
CA GLU A 120 13.70 -0.91 -1.51
C GLU A 120 13.28 -1.71 -2.76
N LEU A 121 12.20 -1.32 -3.43
CA LEU A 121 11.79 -1.94 -4.70
C LEU A 121 12.88 -1.78 -5.77
N HIS A 122 13.49 -0.60 -5.87
CA HIS A 122 14.63 -0.37 -6.77
C HIS A 122 15.80 -1.32 -6.46
N ARG A 123 16.15 -1.52 -5.19
CA ARG A 123 17.16 -2.52 -4.78
C ARG A 123 16.81 -3.94 -5.21
N ARG A 124 15.52 -4.28 -5.27
CA ARG A 124 15.02 -5.58 -5.74
C ARG A 124 14.93 -5.69 -7.28
N GLY A 125 15.44 -4.69 -7.99
CA GLY A 125 15.52 -4.64 -9.44
C GLY A 125 14.28 -4.09 -10.13
N TYR A 126 13.37 -3.43 -9.41
CA TYR A 126 12.25 -2.74 -10.03
C TYR A 126 12.70 -1.40 -10.61
N HIS A 127 12.10 -1.01 -11.74
CA HIS A 127 12.14 0.37 -12.17
C HIS A 127 11.04 1.15 -11.46
N VAL A 128 11.39 2.25 -10.79
CA VAL A 128 10.49 2.96 -9.88
C VAL A 128 10.14 4.36 -10.38
N TYR A 129 8.90 4.77 -10.15
CA TYR A 129 8.33 6.05 -10.50
C TYR A 129 7.69 6.66 -9.24
N PRO A 130 8.35 7.61 -8.56
CA PRO A 130 7.75 8.33 -7.44
C PRO A 130 6.59 9.22 -7.91
N GLU A 131 5.67 9.56 -6.99
CA GLU A 131 4.49 10.39 -7.27
C GLU A 131 4.82 11.66 -8.06
N MET A 132 5.87 12.37 -7.68
CA MET A 132 6.28 13.63 -8.32
C MET A 132 6.68 13.43 -9.79
N GLU A 133 7.26 12.29 -10.14
CA GLU A 133 7.53 11.91 -11.53
C GLU A 133 6.25 11.49 -12.25
N LEU A 134 5.37 10.74 -11.59
CA LEU A 134 4.08 10.33 -12.14
C LEU A 134 3.21 11.54 -12.48
N ARG A 135 3.15 12.55 -11.61
CA ARG A 135 2.45 13.83 -11.85
C ARG A 135 2.90 14.53 -13.12
N ARG A 136 4.17 14.43 -13.48
CA ARG A 136 4.71 15.02 -14.72
C ARG A 136 4.42 14.18 -15.96
N ARG A 137 4.25 12.86 -15.81
CA ARG A 137 4.06 11.91 -16.93
C ARG A 137 2.59 11.61 -17.22
N ALA A 138 1.73 11.66 -16.20
CA ALA A 138 0.35 11.19 -16.23
C ALA A 138 -0.62 12.37 -16.04
N GLU A 139 -0.41 13.46 -16.77
CA GLU A 139 -1.30 14.62 -16.74
C GLU A 139 -2.73 14.19 -17.12
N GLY A 140 -3.71 14.50 -16.27
CA GLY A 140 -5.11 14.09 -16.44
C GLY A 140 -5.51 12.74 -15.82
N TYR A 141 -4.59 12.02 -15.14
CA TYR A 141 -4.98 10.82 -14.39
C TYR A 141 -5.88 11.16 -13.20
N PRO A 142 -7.02 10.45 -12.98
CA PRO A 142 -7.97 10.77 -11.91
C PRO A 142 -7.38 10.65 -10.51
N LYS A 143 -6.50 9.66 -10.31
CA LYS A 143 -5.77 9.41 -9.08
C LYS A 143 -4.36 8.99 -9.42
N ILE A 144 -3.38 9.61 -8.77
CA ILE A 144 -1.96 9.28 -8.92
C ILE A 144 -1.55 8.56 -7.63
N PRO A 145 -0.92 7.37 -7.71
CA PRO A 145 -0.41 6.69 -6.53
C PRO A 145 0.77 7.44 -5.92
N ASP A 146 1.06 7.13 -4.66
CA ASP A 146 2.23 7.64 -3.95
C ASP A 146 3.54 7.12 -4.57
N GLY A 147 3.46 6.02 -5.31
CA GLY A 147 4.52 5.51 -6.16
C GLY A 147 4.07 4.39 -7.08
N PHE A 148 4.91 4.08 -8.07
CA PHE A 148 4.69 2.97 -8.97
C PHE A 148 6.01 2.25 -9.25
N ALA A 149 5.99 0.94 -9.39
CA ALA A 149 7.19 0.14 -9.64
C ALA A 149 6.90 -0.95 -10.67
N VAL A 150 7.82 -1.18 -11.60
CA VAL A 150 7.66 -2.14 -12.70
C VAL A 150 8.83 -3.09 -12.77
N LYS A 151 8.54 -4.39 -12.90
CA LYS A 151 9.53 -5.44 -13.15
C LYS A 151 8.86 -6.62 -13.86
N ASP A 152 9.45 -7.08 -14.96
CA ASP A 152 9.04 -8.33 -15.64
C ASP A 152 7.52 -8.44 -15.93
N GLY A 153 6.87 -7.32 -16.28
CA GLY A 153 5.43 -7.25 -16.55
C GLY A 153 4.53 -7.07 -15.33
N GLU A 154 5.07 -7.15 -14.11
CA GLU A 154 4.38 -6.75 -12.88
C GLU A 154 4.48 -5.23 -12.69
N GLY A 155 3.34 -4.58 -12.48
CA GLY A 155 3.22 -3.14 -12.20
C GLY A 155 2.58 -2.93 -10.82
N ILE A 156 3.41 -2.61 -9.83
CA ILE A 156 3.03 -2.39 -8.44
C ILE A 156 2.60 -0.93 -8.23
N TYR A 157 1.33 -0.74 -7.90
CA TYR A 157 0.73 0.52 -7.48
C TYR A 157 0.86 0.68 -5.96
N LEU A 158 1.59 1.69 -5.51
CA LEU A 158 1.90 1.92 -4.10
C LEU A 158 1.02 3.02 -3.50
N GLU A 159 0.39 2.72 -2.37
CA GLU A 159 -0.25 3.70 -1.49
C GLU A 159 0.35 3.63 -0.08
N VAL A 160 0.49 4.77 0.57
CA VAL A 160 1.03 4.91 1.92
C VAL A 160 -0.09 5.22 2.91
N GLU A 161 -0.12 4.46 3.99
CA GLU A 161 -0.99 4.66 5.13
C GLU A 161 -0.17 5.08 6.35
N ASN A 162 -0.13 6.39 6.60
CA ASN A 162 0.58 6.99 7.73
C ASN A 162 -0.34 7.77 8.71
N ALA A 163 -1.62 7.92 8.36
CA ALA A 163 -2.58 8.72 9.11
C ALA A 163 -3.97 8.08 9.06
N ARG A 164 -4.83 8.48 10.00
CA ARG A 164 -6.19 7.96 10.07
C ARG A 164 -7.03 8.49 8.90
N LYS A 165 -7.39 7.60 7.97
CA LYS A 165 -8.46 7.85 6.98
C LYS A 165 -9.81 7.38 7.53
N SER A 166 -10.89 8.15 7.34
CA SER A 166 -12.24 7.78 7.79
C SER A 166 -13.11 7.28 6.63
N GLY A 167 -14.17 6.53 6.96
CA GLY A 167 -15.19 5.91 6.09
C GLY A 167 -15.07 6.10 4.58
N TYR A 168 -15.36 7.30 4.08
CA TYR A 168 -15.38 7.58 2.64
C TYR A 168 -13.99 7.48 1.98
N GLU A 169 -12.96 8.07 2.57
CA GLU A 169 -11.60 8.03 2.02
C GLU A 169 -10.98 6.63 2.11
N MET A 170 -11.32 5.86 3.16
CA MET A 170 -10.92 4.46 3.26
C MET A 170 -11.59 3.58 2.19
N ARG A 171 -12.87 3.84 1.88
CA ARG A 171 -13.57 3.13 0.78
C ARG A 171 -12.94 3.44 -0.57
N LYS A 172 -12.65 4.72 -0.86
CA LYS A 172 -11.93 5.11 -2.09
C LYS A 172 -10.59 4.41 -2.24
N LEU A 173 -9.82 4.32 -1.16
CA LEU A 173 -8.56 3.57 -1.15
C LEU A 173 -8.82 2.10 -1.51
N ALA A 174 -9.73 1.45 -0.79
CA ALA A 174 -10.06 0.05 -1.00
C ALA A 174 -10.56 -0.24 -2.42
N ASP A 175 -11.39 0.63 -2.99
CA ASP A 175 -11.86 0.55 -4.38
C ASP A 175 -10.69 0.65 -5.36
N ALA A 176 -9.80 1.64 -5.17
CA ALA A 176 -8.62 1.81 -6.02
C ALA A 176 -7.69 0.59 -5.96
N LEU A 177 -7.39 0.08 -4.76
CA LEU A 177 -6.57 -1.12 -4.57
C LEU A 177 -7.23 -2.34 -5.22
N SER A 178 -8.56 -2.46 -5.15
CA SER A 178 -9.31 -3.58 -5.74
C SER A 178 -9.29 -3.55 -7.28
N ILE A 179 -9.46 -2.37 -7.87
CA ILE A 179 -9.38 -2.17 -9.32
C ILE A 179 -7.97 -2.50 -9.83
N VAL A 180 -6.93 -2.08 -9.11
CA VAL A 180 -5.54 -2.41 -9.47
C VAL A 180 -5.25 -3.89 -9.33
N ALA A 181 -5.56 -4.49 -8.18
CA ALA A 181 -5.25 -5.89 -7.90
C ALA A 181 -6.01 -6.87 -8.82
N SER A 182 -7.10 -6.44 -9.44
CA SER A 182 -7.84 -7.19 -10.45
C SER A 182 -7.34 -6.95 -11.88
N GLY A 183 -6.30 -6.12 -12.08
CA GLY A 183 -5.75 -5.78 -13.39
C GLY A 183 -6.65 -4.88 -14.24
N GLN A 184 -7.61 -4.19 -13.62
CA GLN A 184 -8.59 -3.33 -14.30
C GLN A 184 -8.21 -1.85 -14.26
N ALA A 185 -7.09 -1.50 -13.63
CA ALA A 185 -6.62 -0.12 -13.55
C ALA A 185 -6.14 0.40 -14.91
N ALA A 186 -6.39 1.70 -15.15
CA ALA A 186 -5.87 2.38 -16.33
C ALA A 186 -4.33 2.47 -16.29
N SER A 187 -3.71 2.47 -17.47
CA SER A 187 -2.25 2.41 -17.61
C SER A 187 -1.52 3.69 -17.21
N ILE A 188 -0.80 3.68 -16.09
CA ILE A 188 -0.02 4.82 -15.60
C ILE A 188 1.41 4.77 -16.15
N ALA A 189 1.91 5.90 -16.65
CA ALA A 189 3.25 6.02 -17.25
C ALA A 189 3.54 4.99 -18.36
N GLY A 190 2.50 4.54 -19.08
CA GLY A 190 2.61 3.56 -20.16
C GLY A 190 2.52 2.10 -19.73
N PHE A 191 2.28 1.82 -18.44
CA PHE A 191 2.20 0.46 -17.90
C PHE A 191 0.87 0.23 -17.19
N THR A 192 0.29 -0.97 -17.33
CA THR A 192 -0.94 -1.35 -16.64
C THR A 192 -0.63 -1.84 -15.23
N PRO A 193 -1.13 -1.18 -14.17
CA PRO A 193 -1.00 -1.70 -12.81
C PRO A 193 -1.79 -3.00 -12.66
N ASN A 194 -1.14 -4.03 -12.15
CA ASN A 194 -1.74 -5.35 -11.91
C ASN A 194 -1.42 -5.91 -10.51
N ALA A 195 -0.68 -5.15 -9.70
CA ALA A 195 -0.38 -5.46 -8.32
C ALA A 195 -0.62 -4.21 -7.46
N ALA A 196 -1.25 -4.37 -6.31
CA ALA A 196 -1.47 -3.29 -5.35
C ALA A 196 -0.60 -3.50 -4.10
N MET A 197 0.02 -2.44 -3.63
CA MET A 197 0.86 -2.44 -2.43
C MET A 197 0.45 -1.33 -1.47
N VAL A 198 0.41 -1.66 -0.18
CA VAL A 198 0.15 -0.71 0.88
C VAL A 198 1.33 -0.67 1.83
N ALA A 199 1.95 0.50 1.94
CA ALA A 199 3.02 0.75 2.90
C ALA A 199 2.47 1.37 4.18
N PHE A 200 2.92 0.90 5.33
CA PHE A 200 2.42 1.38 6.62
C PHE A 200 3.47 1.28 7.72
N LEU A 201 3.25 2.00 8.81
CA LEU A 201 4.02 1.88 10.05
C LEU A 201 3.24 1.02 11.06
N PRO A 202 3.80 -0.08 11.58
CA PRO A 202 3.07 -0.99 12.47
C PRO A 202 2.72 -0.35 13.82
N SER A 203 3.53 0.63 14.25
CA SER A 203 3.37 1.34 15.53
C SER A 203 2.85 2.77 15.34
N ALA A 204 2.07 3.02 14.28
CA ALA A 204 1.44 4.32 14.10
C ALA A 204 0.42 4.57 15.23
N ILE A 205 0.49 5.77 15.82
CA ILE A 205 -0.41 6.22 16.87
C ILE A 205 -1.30 7.32 16.27
N ASP A 206 -2.60 7.27 16.54
CA ASP A 206 -3.52 8.32 16.11
C ASP A 206 -3.40 9.59 16.97
N GLU A 207 -4.15 10.62 16.61
CA GLU A 207 -4.20 11.89 17.33
C GLU A 207 -4.67 11.78 18.80
N ARG A 208 -5.18 10.62 19.21
CA ARG A 208 -5.76 10.34 20.53
C ARG A 208 -4.90 9.37 21.35
N GLY A 209 -3.78 8.89 20.81
CA GLY A 209 -2.91 7.94 21.51
C GLY A 209 -3.22 6.46 21.25
N TYR A 210 -4.13 6.11 20.34
CA TYR A 210 -4.46 4.72 20.03
C TYR A 210 -3.58 4.16 18.91
N ASN A 211 -3.16 2.89 19.07
CA ASN A 211 -2.46 2.17 18.01
C ASN A 211 -3.37 1.96 16.79
N LEU A 212 -2.91 2.44 15.64
CA LEU A 212 -3.57 2.26 14.36
C LEU A 212 -3.08 0.98 13.69
N SER A 213 -3.90 -0.07 13.71
CA SER A 213 -3.66 -1.24 12.86
C SER A 213 -4.05 -0.93 11.41
N HIS A 214 -3.19 -0.18 10.69
CA HIS A 214 -3.43 0.22 9.30
C HIS A 214 -3.74 -0.98 8.40
N GLN A 215 -2.93 -2.04 8.51
CA GLN A 215 -3.12 -3.28 7.75
C GLN A 215 -4.52 -3.87 7.95
N THR A 216 -4.97 -4.04 9.21
CA THR A 216 -6.29 -4.58 9.51
C THR A 216 -7.41 -3.70 8.97
N ARG A 217 -7.26 -2.38 9.08
CA ARG A 217 -8.28 -1.43 8.60
C ARG A 217 -8.42 -1.45 7.09
N VAL A 218 -7.30 -1.44 6.36
CA VAL A 218 -7.30 -1.52 4.89
C VAL A 218 -7.79 -2.88 4.43
N ARG A 219 -7.35 -3.98 5.07
CA ARG A 219 -7.85 -5.34 4.81
C ARG A 219 -9.37 -5.41 4.92
N ASN A 220 -9.92 -4.94 6.03
CA ASN A 220 -11.36 -4.95 6.25
C ASN A 220 -12.12 -4.09 5.24
N ALA A 221 -11.52 -2.96 4.81
CA ALA A 221 -12.11 -2.10 3.80
C ALA A 221 -12.13 -2.78 2.42
N ILE A 222 -11.02 -3.42 2.01
CA ILE A 222 -10.93 -4.19 0.77
C ILE A 222 -11.96 -5.32 0.78
N GLN A 223 -12.05 -6.09 1.87
CA GLN A 223 -13.07 -7.13 2.02
C GLN A 223 -14.51 -6.61 1.91
N GLY A 224 -14.74 -5.33 2.22
CA GLY A 224 -16.05 -4.70 2.12
C GLY A 224 -16.46 -4.31 0.70
N VAL A 225 -15.51 -4.17 -0.23
CA VAL A 225 -15.77 -3.63 -1.59
C VAL A 225 -15.35 -4.58 -2.71
N ALA A 226 -14.38 -5.45 -2.48
CA ALA A 226 -13.83 -6.33 -3.48
C ALA A 226 -14.83 -7.44 -3.85
N LYS A 227 -14.88 -7.76 -5.15
CA LYS A 227 -15.83 -8.74 -5.72
C LYS A 227 -15.28 -10.15 -5.84
N ASN A 228 -13.95 -10.27 -5.91
CA ASN A 228 -13.20 -11.51 -6.08
C ASN A 228 -11.97 -11.47 -5.18
N ASP A 229 -11.46 -12.61 -4.76
CA ASP A 229 -10.25 -12.71 -3.95
C ASP A 229 -9.10 -11.92 -4.58
N LEU A 230 -8.41 -11.12 -3.75
CA LEU A 230 -7.36 -10.20 -4.21
C LEU A 230 -6.04 -10.50 -3.53
N SER A 231 -4.95 -10.52 -4.30
CA SER A 231 -3.60 -10.51 -3.73
C SER A 231 -3.14 -9.06 -3.52
N ILE A 232 -2.74 -8.73 -2.29
CA ILE A 232 -2.21 -7.42 -1.91
C ILE A 232 -0.80 -7.59 -1.34
N TYR A 233 0.10 -6.69 -1.69
CA TYR A 233 1.40 -6.58 -1.03
C TYR A 233 1.32 -5.61 0.16
N TRP A 234 1.90 -6.03 1.27
CA TRP A 234 2.05 -5.24 2.48
C TRP A 234 3.52 -4.88 2.64
N ALA A 235 3.82 -3.58 2.71
CA ALA A 235 5.15 -3.07 2.97
C ALA A 235 5.21 -2.49 4.39
N GLU A 236 5.57 -3.32 5.36
CA GLU A 236 5.75 -2.90 6.75
C GLU A 236 7.06 -2.11 6.87
N CYS A 237 6.94 -0.82 7.19
CA CYS A 237 8.07 0.09 7.30
C CYS A 237 8.53 0.24 8.75
N LYS A 238 9.81 -0.01 9.01
CA LYS A 238 10.45 0.27 10.30
C LYS A 238 11.26 1.55 10.20
N LEU A 239 10.98 2.49 11.11
CA LEU A 239 11.67 3.77 11.12
C LEU A 239 13.11 3.64 11.64
N LEU A 240 14.01 4.40 11.04
CA LEU A 240 15.35 4.71 11.50
C LEU A 240 15.34 6.17 11.98
N GLY A 241 15.56 6.36 13.28
CA GLY A 241 15.42 7.66 13.92
C GLY A 241 13.96 8.11 13.97
N SER A 242 13.71 9.41 13.75
CA SER A 242 12.39 10.02 13.97
C SER A 242 11.40 9.89 12.82
N ALA A 243 11.86 9.67 11.58
CA ALA A 243 10.96 9.63 10.42
C ALA A 243 11.49 8.86 9.19
N GLY A 244 12.76 8.43 9.19
CA GLY A 244 13.34 7.77 8.01
C GLY A 244 12.93 6.31 7.92
N VAL A 245 12.71 5.75 6.73
CA VAL A 245 12.51 4.29 6.61
C VAL A 245 13.85 3.55 6.59
N GLY A 246 14.13 2.80 7.65
CA GLY A 246 15.33 1.97 7.78
C GLY A 246 15.20 0.66 7.01
N GLN A 247 14.12 -0.07 7.30
CA GLN A 247 13.82 -1.39 6.77
C GLN A 247 12.38 -1.44 6.26
N VAL A 248 12.16 -2.24 5.20
CA VAL A 248 10.83 -2.55 4.67
C VAL A 248 10.71 -4.07 4.59
N ASP A 249 9.75 -4.64 5.31
CA ASP A 249 9.36 -6.04 5.12
C ASP A 249 8.19 -6.11 4.14
N ILE A 250 8.32 -6.91 3.08
CA ILE A 250 7.32 -7.00 2.01
C ILE A 250 6.72 -8.40 2.03
N GLN A 251 5.42 -8.48 2.26
CA GLN A 251 4.66 -9.72 2.33
C GLN A 251 3.48 -9.67 1.35
N LYS A 252 3.14 -10.80 0.74
CA LYS A 252 1.96 -10.93 -0.13
C LYS A 252 0.86 -11.64 0.65
N GLU A 253 -0.33 -11.07 0.71
CA GLU A 253 -1.51 -11.65 1.36
C GLU A 253 -2.63 -11.84 0.34
N LEU A 254 -3.29 -13.00 0.37
CA LEU A 254 -4.56 -13.22 -0.33
C LEU A 254 -5.71 -12.79 0.58
N ILE A 255 -6.41 -11.73 0.19
CA ILE A 255 -7.62 -11.25 0.85
C ILE A 255 -8.82 -11.92 0.19
N CYS A 256 -9.42 -12.88 0.91
CA CYS A 256 -10.64 -13.53 0.45
C CYS A 256 -11.84 -12.57 0.52
N THR A 257 -12.58 -12.45 -0.58
CA THR A 257 -13.78 -11.61 -0.69
C THR A 257 -15.06 -12.34 -0.39
N ASP A 258 -15.04 -13.68 -0.45
CA ASP A 258 -16.22 -14.44 -0.15
C ASP A 258 -16.61 -14.27 1.33
N ARG A 259 -17.66 -13.48 1.54
CA ARG A 259 -18.24 -13.25 2.84
C ARG A 259 -18.68 -14.58 3.47
N ALA A 260 -19.13 -15.55 2.68
CA ALA A 260 -19.43 -16.89 3.16
C ALA A 260 -18.17 -17.56 3.71
N SER A 261 -17.08 -17.58 2.94
CA SER A 261 -15.79 -18.09 3.41
C SER A 261 -15.27 -17.38 4.68
N ARG A 262 -15.54 -16.08 4.85
CA ARG A 262 -15.21 -15.35 6.10
C ARG A 262 -16.06 -15.81 7.26
N VAL A 263 -17.38 -15.89 7.06
CA VAL A 263 -18.29 -16.40 8.10
C VAL A 263 -17.87 -17.83 8.47
N LEU A 264 -17.55 -18.67 7.48
CA LEU A 264 -17.08 -20.03 7.71
C LEU A 264 -15.80 -20.06 8.55
N LYS A 265 -14.80 -19.22 8.25
CA LYS A 265 -13.58 -19.12 9.07
C LYS A 265 -13.88 -18.74 10.52
N ILE A 266 -14.89 -17.90 10.76
CA ILE A 266 -15.30 -17.51 12.13
C ILE A 266 -15.99 -18.69 12.82
N LEU A 267 -16.92 -19.38 12.14
CA LEU A 267 -17.58 -20.58 12.66
C LEU A 267 -16.56 -21.68 12.99
N ASP A 268 -15.59 -21.95 12.09
CA ASP A 268 -14.54 -22.94 12.31
C ASP A 268 -13.60 -22.54 13.47
N ALA A 269 -13.28 -21.25 13.63
CA ALA A 269 -12.44 -20.77 14.72
C ALA A 269 -13.13 -20.83 16.09
N TRP A 270 -14.45 -20.62 16.15
CA TRP A 270 -15.23 -20.78 17.38
C TRP A 270 -15.53 -22.25 17.70
N GLY A 271 -15.40 -23.11 16.68
CA GLY A 271 -15.63 -24.53 16.80
C GLY A 271 -17.04 -24.92 16.41
N TRP A 272 -17.17 -26.18 15.98
CA TRP A 272 -18.44 -26.83 15.69
C TRP A 272 -18.74 -27.82 16.82
N HIS A 273 -19.69 -27.47 17.67
CA HIS A 273 -20.03 -28.21 18.88
C HIS A 273 -21.08 -29.30 18.58
N PRO A 274 -21.00 -30.47 19.23
CA PRO A 274 -22.00 -31.52 19.07
C PRO A 274 -23.39 -31.05 19.54
N HIS A 275 -24.43 -31.38 18.78
CA HIS A 275 -25.85 -31.20 19.13
C HIS A 275 -26.46 -32.54 19.61
N GLN A 276 -27.62 -32.50 20.27
CA GLN A 276 -28.27 -33.71 20.83
C GLN A 276 -28.71 -34.74 19.77
N ASP A 277 -28.82 -34.33 18.50
CA ASP A 277 -29.33 -35.13 17.39
C ASP A 277 -28.22 -35.51 16.39
N ASP A 278 -27.03 -35.88 16.89
CA ASP A 278 -25.84 -36.26 16.08
C ASP A 278 -25.28 -35.19 15.10
N GLY A 279 -25.87 -34.00 15.09
CA GLY A 279 -25.41 -32.84 14.33
C GLY A 279 -24.29 -32.05 15.02
N LYS A 280 -23.82 -31.02 14.32
CA LYS A 280 -22.86 -30.03 14.83
C LYS A 280 -23.40 -28.63 14.62
N TYR A 281 -23.21 -27.75 15.59
CA TYR A 281 -23.61 -26.36 15.48
C TYR A 281 -22.47 -25.40 15.80
N SER A 282 -22.57 -24.19 15.26
CA SER A 282 -21.74 -23.06 15.61
C SER A 282 -22.58 -21.79 15.54
N SER A 283 -22.23 -20.76 16.31
CA SER A 283 -23.01 -19.53 16.38
C SER A 283 -22.34 -18.40 15.61
N TYR A 284 -23.13 -17.48 15.08
CA TYR A 284 -22.64 -16.26 14.44
C TYR A 284 -23.63 -15.11 14.68
N ASN A 285 -23.20 -14.11 15.45
CA ASN A 285 -24.04 -13.01 15.91
C ASN A 285 -25.32 -13.50 16.59
N LYS A 286 -26.50 -13.28 16.01
CA LYS A 286 -27.80 -13.69 16.59
C LYS A 286 -28.35 -15.02 16.02
N HIS A 287 -27.51 -15.77 15.33
CA HIS A 287 -27.91 -16.96 14.59
C HIS A 287 -27.07 -18.17 14.99
N ILE A 288 -27.65 -19.35 14.78
CA ILE A 288 -27.04 -20.66 14.96
C ILE A 288 -27.04 -21.35 13.60
N ALA A 289 -25.86 -21.71 13.11
CA ALA A 289 -25.70 -22.63 11.99
C ALA A 289 -25.62 -24.05 12.54
N HIS A 290 -26.49 -24.93 12.08
CA HIS A 290 -26.51 -26.36 12.41
C HIS A 290 -26.28 -27.18 11.15
N VAL A 291 -25.42 -28.19 11.21
CA VAL A 291 -25.14 -29.13 10.12
C VAL A 291 -25.28 -30.55 10.65
N TRP A 292 -25.94 -31.44 9.93
CA TRP A 292 -26.14 -32.84 10.33
C TRP A 292 -26.17 -33.73 9.09
N GLU A 293 -26.14 -35.05 9.29
CA GLU A 293 -26.30 -36.04 8.23
C GLU A 293 -27.60 -36.81 8.46
N ASP A 294 -28.39 -37.00 7.41
CA ASP A 294 -29.60 -37.83 7.41
C ASP A 294 -29.58 -38.85 6.26
N ASP A 295 -30.68 -39.58 6.07
CA ASP A 295 -30.81 -40.60 5.03
C ASP A 295 -30.65 -40.06 3.59
N HIS A 296 -30.67 -38.74 3.41
CA HIS A 296 -30.54 -38.05 2.13
C HIS A 296 -29.19 -37.31 1.96
N GLY A 297 -28.29 -37.41 2.94
CA GLY A 297 -26.95 -36.84 2.90
C GLY A 297 -26.72 -35.75 3.94
N TRP A 298 -25.84 -34.79 3.65
CA TRP A 298 -25.53 -33.71 4.58
C TRP A 298 -26.55 -32.58 4.46
N CYS A 299 -26.98 -32.07 5.60
CA CYS A 299 -27.96 -31.01 5.72
C CYS A 299 -27.39 -29.82 6.47
N TYR A 300 -27.95 -28.64 6.23
CA TYR A 300 -27.72 -27.47 7.06
C TYR A 300 -29.02 -26.75 7.39
N SER A 301 -29.01 -26.03 8.51
CA SER A 301 -30.01 -25.03 8.84
C SER A 301 -29.35 -23.82 9.48
N VAL A 302 -29.91 -22.65 9.25
CA VAL A 302 -29.58 -21.43 9.96
C VAL A 302 -30.83 -20.96 10.69
N ASN A 303 -30.74 -20.89 12.00
CA ASN A 303 -31.81 -20.45 12.88
C ASN A 303 -31.39 -19.19 13.62
N THR A 304 -32.33 -18.38 14.06
CA THR A 304 -32.07 -17.34 15.08
C THR A 304 -31.95 -17.99 16.47
N PHE A 305 -31.43 -17.25 17.46
CA PHE A 305 -31.31 -17.77 18.83
C PHE A 305 -32.65 -18.12 19.51
N ASP A 306 -33.75 -17.50 19.09
CA ASP A 306 -35.12 -17.83 19.51
C ASP A 306 -35.72 -19.00 18.74
N GLY A 307 -34.94 -19.68 17.89
CA GLY A 307 -35.34 -20.90 17.19
C GLY A 307 -36.11 -20.67 15.90
N GLN A 308 -36.20 -19.44 15.38
CA GLN A 308 -36.84 -19.18 14.10
C GLN A 308 -35.93 -19.65 12.95
N LEU A 309 -36.45 -20.55 12.12
CA LEU A 309 -35.74 -21.02 10.92
C LEU A 309 -35.61 -19.88 9.90
N VAL A 310 -34.37 -19.63 9.48
CA VAL A 310 -34.07 -18.68 8.39
C VAL A 310 -33.95 -19.40 7.06
N GLU A 311 -33.18 -20.48 6.99
CA GLU A 311 -33.01 -21.29 5.79
C GLU A 311 -32.49 -22.68 6.16
N ALA A 312 -32.91 -23.71 5.42
CA ALA A 312 -32.35 -25.06 5.51
C ALA A 312 -32.31 -25.71 4.12
N ASN A 313 -31.29 -26.53 3.87
CA ASN A 313 -31.16 -27.28 2.61
C ASN A 313 -30.19 -28.47 2.76
N HIS A 314 -30.11 -29.28 1.70
CA HIS A 314 -29.19 -30.40 1.58
C HIS A 314 -27.88 -30.00 0.88
N SER A 315 -26.85 -30.80 1.03
CA SER A 315 -25.49 -30.65 0.48
C SER A 315 -24.85 -32.02 0.33
N ALA A 316 -23.91 -32.17 -0.61
CA ALA A 316 -23.31 -33.48 -0.87
C ALA A 316 -22.29 -33.87 0.21
N THR A 317 -21.70 -32.88 0.90
CA THR A 317 -20.67 -33.09 1.93
C THR A 317 -20.84 -32.15 3.11
N ILE A 318 -20.25 -32.50 4.26
CA ILE A 318 -20.18 -31.62 5.44
C ILE A 318 -19.51 -30.27 5.11
N THR A 319 -18.48 -30.26 4.26
CA THR A 319 -17.78 -29.04 3.86
C THR A 319 -18.71 -28.11 3.08
N GLU A 320 -19.51 -28.66 2.17
CA GLU A 320 -20.52 -27.92 1.43
C GLU A 320 -21.63 -27.42 2.34
N ALA A 321 -22.12 -28.24 3.27
CA ALA A 321 -23.16 -27.85 4.24
C ALA A 321 -22.69 -26.66 5.10
N LYS A 322 -21.45 -26.70 5.58
CA LYS A 322 -20.84 -25.59 6.33
C LYS A 322 -20.68 -24.33 5.48
N GLN A 323 -20.20 -24.46 4.24
CA GLN A 323 -20.05 -23.35 3.29
C GLN A 323 -21.41 -22.72 2.96
N ALA A 324 -22.44 -23.55 2.77
CA ALA A 324 -23.80 -23.11 2.48
C ALA A 324 -24.41 -22.36 3.67
N ALA A 325 -24.30 -22.91 4.89
CA ALA A 325 -24.74 -22.22 6.11
C ALA A 325 -24.02 -20.87 6.28
N ALA A 326 -22.71 -20.83 6.04
CA ALA A 326 -21.93 -19.59 6.10
C ALA A 326 -22.36 -18.57 5.03
N SER A 327 -22.78 -19.03 3.85
CA SER A 327 -23.33 -18.19 2.78
C SER A 327 -24.67 -17.58 3.17
N VAL A 328 -25.56 -18.35 3.79
CA VAL A 328 -26.83 -17.84 4.32
C VAL A 328 -26.58 -16.74 5.35
N LEU A 329 -25.72 -17.01 6.34
CA LEU A 329 -25.33 -16.03 7.37
C LEU A 329 -24.71 -14.76 6.77
N ALA A 330 -23.87 -14.92 5.74
CA ALA A 330 -23.28 -13.80 5.01
C ALA A 330 -24.33 -12.91 4.31
N ARG A 331 -25.44 -13.48 3.85
CA ARG A 331 -26.55 -12.72 3.23
C ARG A 331 -27.38 -11.96 4.26
N ILE A 332 -27.75 -12.59 5.37
CA ILE A 332 -28.63 -12.02 6.41
C ILE A 332 -28.04 -10.74 7.00
N GLU A 333 -26.72 -10.67 7.11
CA GLU A 333 -26.03 -9.51 7.64
C GLU A 333 -25.83 -8.34 6.65
N GLN A 334 -26.48 -8.30 5.48
CA GLN A 334 -26.49 -7.09 4.65
C GLN A 334 -27.62 -6.16 5.13
N PRO A 335 -27.32 -5.01 5.76
CA PRO A 335 -28.36 -4.03 6.04
C PRO A 335 -28.85 -3.46 4.70
N GLY A 336 -30.11 -3.74 4.32
CA GLY A 336 -30.82 -2.95 3.31
C GLY A 336 -30.68 -3.34 1.83
N ARG A 337 -30.72 -4.64 1.49
CA ARG A 337 -31.08 -5.07 0.12
C ARG A 337 -32.26 -6.04 0.13
N THR A 338 -33.38 -5.63 0.73
CA THR A 338 -34.68 -6.20 0.36
C THR A 338 -34.95 -5.84 -1.10
N ARG A 339 -34.88 -6.84 -1.98
CA ARG A 339 -35.46 -6.75 -3.32
C ARG A 339 -36.95 -6.51 -3.16
N SER A 340 -37.40 -5.29 -3.43
CA SER A 340 -38.78 -5.07 -3.84
C SER A 340 -38.97 -5.78 -5.18
N ALA A 341 -39.52 -7.00 -5.14
CA ALA A 341 -40.17 -7.58 -6.30
C ALA A 341 -41.55 -6.93 -6.37
N ALA A 342 -41.65 -5.86 -7.17
CA ALA A 342 -42.94 -5.36 -7.60
C ALA A 342 -43.47 -6.29 -8.69
N THR A 343 -44.70 -6.72 -8.46
CA THR A 343 -45.57 -7.53 -9.31
C THR A 343 -46.00 -6.76 -10.55
#